data_AF-A0A7V3XDE4-F1
#
_entry.id   AF-A0A7V3XDE4-F1
#
_cell.length_a   1.000
_cell.length_b   1.000
_cell.length_c   1.000
_cell.angle_alpha   90.00
_cell.angle_beta   90.00
_cell.angle_gamma   90.00
#
_symmetry.space_group_name_H-M   'P 1'
#
loop_
_entity.id
_entity.type
_entity.pdbx_description
1 polymer ?
#
loop_
_entity_poly.entity_id
_entity_poly.type
_entity_poly.pdbx_seq_one_letter_code
_entity_poly.pdbx_strand_id
1 'polypeptide(L)' 'MSLSRRDFLKIAGITATGALGFAHEESEVPPIQTLVPLEKKWIPGVEQWKSTTCLQCEAGCGIMVKLVEGG' A
#
# COMPACT_ATOMS: atom_id res chain seq x y z
N MET A 1 -26.07 21.24 -41.04
CA MET A 1 -24.78 20.54 -40.83
C MET A 1 -25.07 19.06 -40.68
N SER A 2 -24.62 18.23 -41.62
CA SER A 2 -24.75 16.77 -41.53
C SER A 2 -23.54 16.20 -40.79
N LEU A 3 -23.78 15.45 -39.71
CA LEU A 3 -22.71 14.73 -39.02
C LEU A 3 -22.36 13.48 -39.83
N SER A 4 -21.13 13.39 -40.33
CA SER A 4 -20.70 12.20 -41.05
C SER A 4 -20.39 11.06 -40.07
N ARG A 5 -20.49 9.80 -40.54
CA ARG A 5 -20.10 8.61 -39.73
C ARG A 5 -18.66 8.73 -39.20
N ARG A 6 -17.79 9.43 -39.93
CA ARG A 6 -16.40 9.65 -39.57
C ARG A 6 -16.24 10.68 -38.45
N ASP A 7 -17.11 11.68 -38.39
CA ASP A 7 -17.11 12.68 -37.31
C ASP A 7 -17.66 12.10 -36.02
N PHE A 8 -18.68 11.24 -36.10
CA PHE A 8 -19.17 10.48 -34.95
C PHE A 8 -18.07 9.63 -34.31
N LEU A 9 -17.30 8.88 -35.12
CA LEU A 9 -16.21 8.04 -34.62
C LEU A 9 -15.08 8.85 -33.99
N LYS A 10 -14.76 10.04 -34.52
CA LYS A 10 -13.76 10.93 -33.91
C LYS A 10 -14.21 11.43 -32.53
N ILE A 11 -15.47 11.87 -32.42
CA ILE A 11 -16.02 12.37 -31.15
C ILE A 11 -16.09 11.23 -30.13
N ALA A 12 -16.58 10.05 -30.51
CA ALA A 12 -16.67 8.89 -29.64
C ALA A 12 -15.29 8.36 -29.19
N GLY A 13 -14.28 8.42 -30.06
CA GLY A 13 -12.91 8.04 -29.71
C GLY A 13 -12.27 8.99 -28.68
N ILE A 14 -12.52 10.30 -28.81
CA ILE A 14 -12.00 11.31 -27.87
C ILE A 14 -12.60 11.13 -26.47
N THR A 15 -13.91 10.84 -26.38
CA THR A 15 -14.58 10.64 -25.08
C THR A 15 -14.15 9.37 -24.36
N ALA A 16 -13.89 8.28 -25.10
CA ALA A 16 -13.44 7.01 -24.53
C ALA A 16 -12.06 7.13 -23.85
N THR A 17 -11.11 7.83 -24.47
CA THR A 17 -9.76 8.03 -23.90
C THR A 17 -9.80 8.92 -22.66
N GLY A 18 -10.71 9.89 -22.61
CA GLY A 18 -10.90 10.74 -21.42
C GLY A 18 -11.39 9.96 -20.21
N ALA A 19 -12.32 9.01 -20.39
CA ALA A 19 -12.85 8.20 -19.29
C ALA A 19 -11.81 7.27 -18.65
N LEU A 20 -10.83 6.78 -19.43
CA LEU A 20 -9.74 5.95 -18.91
C LEU A 20 -8.72 6.76 -18.10
N GLY A 21 -8.56 8.05 -18.39
CA GLY A 21 -7.66 8.94 -17.63
C GLY A 21 -8.16 9.28 -16.23
N PHE A 22 -9.48 9.30 -16.02
CA PHE A 22 -10.10 9.55 -14.71
C PHE A 22 -10.36 8.28 -13.89
N ALA A 23 -10.24 7.10 -14.50
CA ALA A 23 -10.45 5.82 -13.80
C ALA A 23 -9.20 5.36 -13.03
N HIS A 24 -8.06 6.03 -13.20
CA HIS A 24 -6.87 5.80 -12.40
C HIS A 24 -6.87 6.71 -11.17
N GLU A 25 -7.96 6.68 -10.40
CA GLU A 25 -7.86 7.00 -8.99
C GLU A 25 -7.16 5.81 -8.35
N GLU A 26 -5.83 5.87 -8.34
CA GLU A 26 -5.02 5.04 -7.46
C GLU A 26 -5.59 5.32 -6.08
N SER A 27 -6.42 4.39 -5.58
CA SER A 27 -6.86 4.40 -4.21
C SER A 27 -5.60 4.11 -3.40
N GLU A 28 -4.79 5.14 -3.21
CA GLU A 28 -3.82 5.25 -2.14
C GLU A 28 -4.68 5.15 -0.88
N VAL A 29 -4.96 3.91 -0.47
CA VAL A 29 -5.33 3.62 0.89
C VAL A 29 -4.22 4.28 1.70
N PRO A 30 -4.48 5.39 2.41
CA PRO A 30 -3.43 6.02 3.16
C PRO A 30 -2.90 4.93 4.09
N PRO A 31 -1.58 4.66 4.11
CA PRO A 31 -1.04 3.73 5.09
C PRO A 31 -1.60 4.21 6.43
N ILE A 32 -2.25 3.31 7.17
CA ILE A 32 -2.83 3.65 8.47
C ILE A 32 -1.64 4.08 9.31
N GLN A 33 -1.37 5.37 9.33
CA GLN A 33 -0.25 5.93 10.06
C GLN A 33 -0.63 5.69 11.51
N THR A 34 -0.02 4.70 12.14
CA THR A 34 -0.14 4.48 13.56
C THR A 34 0.19 5.80 14.23
N LEU A 35 -0.80 6.45 14.85
CA LEU A 35 -0.68 7.75 15.54
C LEU A 35 0.21 7.68 16.79
N VAL A 36 0.90 6.57 16.99
CA VAL A 36 1.85 6.35 18.07
C VAL A 36 3.19 6.95 17.60
N PRO A 37 3.81 7.86 18.37
CA PRO A 37 5.15 8.32 18.09
C PRO A 37 6.06 7.10 18.11
N LEU A 38 6.50 6.68 16.92
CA LEU A 38 7.50 5.63 16.79
C LEU A 38 8.80 6.21 17.36
N GLU A 39 9.09 5.94 18.63
CA GLU A 39 10.35 6.31 19.29
C GLU A 39 11.58 5.83 18.50
N LYS A 40 11.38 4.89 17.58
CA LYS A 40 12.34 4.46 16.57
C LYS A 40 11.64 4.37 15.23
N LYS A 41 12.21 5.01 14.20
CA LYS A 41 11.75 4.95 12.80
C LYS A 41 11.52 3.48 12.41
N TRP A 42 10.26 3.06 12.43
CA TRP A 42 9.85 1.75 11.93
C TRP A 42 9.83 1.82 10.40
N ILE A 43 10.62 0.97 9.75
CA ILE A 43 10.80 0.98 8.30
C ILE A 43 10.21 -0.32 7.76
N PRO A 44 9.12 -0.28 6.97
CA PRO A 44 8.52 -1.46 6.37
C PRO A 44 9.56 -2.25 5.56
N GLY A 45 9.53 -3.58 5.69
CA GLY A 45 10.44 -4.49 4.98
C GLY A 45 11.86 -4.58 5.55
N VAL A 46 12.22 -3.81 6.59
CA VAL A 46 13.52 -3.92 7.27
C VAL A 46 13.39 -4.81 8.50
N GLU A 47 14.28 -5.80 8.62
CA GLU A 47 14.32 -6.65 9.80
C GLU A 47 14.72 -5.88 11.07
N GLN A 48 14.02 -6.14 12.17
CA GLN A 48 14.34 -5.62 13.50
C GLN A 48 14.60 -6.78 14.45
N TRP A 49 15.62 -6.64 15.29
CA TRP A 49 15.98 -7.66 16.27
C TRP A 49 15.66 -7.17 17.68
N LYS A 50 14.91 -7.99 18.44
CA LYS A 50 14.53 -7.68 19.82
C LYS A 50 14.85 -8.85 20.74
N SER A 51 15.52 -8.56 21.87
CA SER A 51 15.69 -9.51 22.95
C SER A 51 14.39 -9.67 23.74
N THR A 52 14.01 -10.92 24.01
CA THR A 52 12.82 -11.27 24.79
C THR A 52 13.06 -12.58 25.54
N THR A 53 12.08 -13.01 26.34
CA THR A 53 12.16 -14.23 27.15
C THR A 53 11.18 -15.27 26.62
N CYS A 54 11.64 -16.51 26.49
CA CYS A 54 10.79 -17.66 26.17
C CYS A 54 9.99 -18.09 27.41
N LEU A 55 8.67 -18.09 27.30
CA LEU A 55 7.74 -18.44 28.39
C LEU A 55 7.09 -19.82 28.21
N GLN A 56 7.68 -20.70 27.39
CA GLN A 56 7.16 -22.06 27.17
C GLN A 56 7.33 -22.95 28.42
N CYS A 57 8.33 -22.66 29.25
CA CYS A 57 8.58 -23.34 30.51
C CYS A 57 9.06 -22.35 31.57
N GLU A 58 9.10 -22.78 32.82
CA GLU A 58 9.48 -21.97 33.99
C GLU A 58 10.96 -21.51 33.97
N ALA A 59 11.78 -22.06 33.06
CA ALA A 59 13.20 -21.73 32.96
C ALA A 59 13.47 -20.32 32.40
N GLY A 60 12.54 -19.72 31.65
CA GLY A 60 12.65 -18.32 31.21
C GLY A 60 13.89 -18.01 30.38
N CYS A 61 14.24 -18.85 29.39
CA CYS A 61 15.44 -18.64 28.57
C CYS A 61 15.37 -17.33 27.76
N GLY A 62 16.48 -16.59 27.67
CA GLY A 62 16.60 -15.43 26.81
C GLY A 62 16.69 -15.81 25.33
N ILE A 63 15.90 -15.15 24.47
CA ILE A 63 15.87 -15.37 23.02
C ILE A 63 15.96 -14.03 22.27
N MET A 64 16.44 -14.07 21.02
CA MET A 64 16.38 -12.94 20.10
C MET A 64 15.38 -13.24 19.00
N VAL A 65 14.40 -12.36 18.83
CA VAL A 65 13.34 -12.51 17.83
C VAL A 65 13.59 -11.54 16.68
N LYS A 66 13.55 -12.08 15.46
CA LYS A 66 13.54 -11.32 14.22
C LYS A 66 12.10 -10.90 13.91
N LEU A 67 11.86 -9.61 13.88
CA LEU A 67 10.60 -8.99 13.51
C LEU A 67 10.72 -8.54 12.06
N VAL A 68 9.89 -9.09 11.18
CA VAL A 68 9.73 -8.66 9.80
C VAL A 68 8.27 -8.33 9.61
N GLU A 69 7.96 -7.12 9.16
CA GLU A 69 6.60 -6.76 8.79
C GLU A 69 6.20 -7.52 7.51
N GLY A 70 5.18 -8.36 7.62
CA GLY A 70 4.45 -8.84 6.45
C GLY A 70 3.49 -7.74 6.05
N GLY A 71 3.71 -7.14 4.89
CA GLY A 71 2.84 -6.10 4.34
C GLY A 71 1.43 -6.59 4.04
#